data_AF-A0AAV6C924-F1
#
_entry.id   AF-A0AAV6C924-F1
#
_cell.length_a   1.000
_cell.length_b   1.000
_cell.length_c   1.000
_cell.angle_alpha   90.00
_cell.angle_beta   90.00
_cell.angle_gamma   90.00
#
_symmetry.space_group_name_H-M   'P 1'
#
loop_
_entity.id
_entity.type
_entity.pdbx_description
1 polymer ?
#
loop_
_entity_poly.entity_id
_entity_poly.type
_entity_poly.pdbx_seq_one_letter_code
_entity_poly.pdbx_strand_id
1 'polypeptide(L)'
;MKIRRRDFLSVAATGAAAGAALPALLGPMMAFAQQQQNASPTPVVLDEDAIKFWTQQVRRDTLQRGGPEEPEDETLLPEFLIYTEEHGFRSISEVPDAELAPEGDVAVNMWVNGFRPAGRELEKFENQNTASLRIDVQQRKPIIPILEPMAWVAAAAMNPTKGKSSVQMTDLNYTANGRMQNVPLPAGYGRWSWNLFLQRPESFLSKFIGYTLKEAVKFSPLFTLPAVATPALHAVDSVYAYWMAVSHTDWVFKAPNVDVYATQDTKDLVNTATAVPLVDGTYVLIPRTSLAQFDKSKVKDLEVQRGVIVPKGTAATDVFDACKTCMPEFTYLTVKLTVKKQNFGGSSA
;
A
#
# COMPACT_ATOMS: atom_id res chain seq x y z
N MET A 1 -19.92 0.20 -21.83
CA MET A 1 -19.59 -1.03 -22.61
C MET A 1 -20.20 -2.24 -21.89
N LYS A 2 -20.93 -3.15 -22.57
CA LYS A 2 -21.57 -4.33 -21.93
C LYS A 2 -20.51 -5.40 -21.64
N ILE A 3 -20.34 -5.81 -20.38
CA ILE A 3 -19.34 -6.80 -19.97
C ILE A 3 -19.79 -8.21 -20.41
N ARG A 4 -18.98 -8.89 -21.22
CA ARG A 4 -19.13 -10.32 -21.52
C ARG A 4 -17.95 -11.12 -20.96
N ARG A 5 -18.13 -12.44 -20.75
CA ARG A 5 -17.07 -13.40 -20.40
C ARG A 5 -15.80 -13.22 -21.25
N ARG A 6 -15.96 -12.81 -22.51
CA ARG A 6 -14.87 -12.54 -23.46
C ARG A 6 -13.99 -11.35 -23.06
N ASP A 7 -14.55 -10.31 -22.44
CA ASP A 7 -13.80 -9.11 -22.04
C ASP A 7 -13.00 -9.38 -20.75
N PHE A 8 -13.58 -10.14 -19.82
CA PHE A 8 -12.85 -10.65 -18.65
C PHE A 8 -11.74 -11.64 -19.05
N LEU A 9 -12.05 -12.57 -19.96
CA LEU A 9 -11.06 -13.52 -20.48
C LEU A 9 -10.00 -12.83 -21.34
N SER A 10 -10.30 -11.73 -22.03
CA SER A 10 -9.27 -11.00 -22.79
C SER A 10 -8.29 -10.28 -21.88
N VAL A 11 -8.77 -9.68 -20.78
CA VAL A 11 -7.91 -9.06 -19.74
C VAL A 11 -7.12 -10.13 -18.97
N ALA A 12 -7.78 -11.23 -18.61
CA ALA A 12 -7.11 -12.37 -17.96
C ALA A 12 -6.11 -13.06 -18.91
N ALA A 13 -6.38 -13.14 -20.21
CA ALA A 13 -5.47 -13.72 -21.20
C ALA A 13 -4.28 -12.80 -21.51
N THR A 14 -4.44 -11.47 -21.44
CA THR A 14 -3.29 -10.55 -21.49
C THR A 14 -2.42 -10.68 -20.25
N GLY A 15 -3.01 -10.99 -19.09
CA GLY A 15 -2.28 -11.28 -17.86
C GLY A 15 -1.66 -12.69 -17.78
N ALA A 16 -2.30 -13.71 -18.36
CA ALA A 16 -1.91 -15.12 -18.24
C ALA A 16 -0.60 -15.49 -18.95
N ALA A 17 -0.05 -14.60 -19.79
CA ALA A 17 1.28 -14.78 -20.37
C ALA A 17 2.41 -14.66 -19.33
N ALA A 18 2.11 -14.24 -18.09
CA ALA A 18 3.10 -13.93 -17.07
C ALA A 18 3.08 -14.91 -15.88
N GLY A 19 3.60 -16.12 -16.08
CA GLY A 19 4.11 -17.00 -15.00
C GLY A 19 3.10 -17.70 -14.07
N ALA A 20 3.64 -18.60 -13.25
CA ALA A 20 2.90 -19.62 -12.48
C ALA A 20 2.03 -19.11 -11.30
N ALA A 21 2.04 -17.81 -11.00
CA ALA A 21 1.26 -17.23 -9.90
C ALA A 21 -0.21 -16.97 -10.29
N LEU A 22 -0.50 -16.64 -11.55
CA LEU A 22 -1.87 -16.35 -12.00
C LEU A 22 -2.85 -17.53 -11.95
N PRO A 23 -2.48 -18.77 -12.32
CA PRO A 23 -3.42 -19.89 -12.29
C PRO A 23 -4.06 -20.14 -10.92
N ALA A 24 -3.31 -19.92 -9.83
CA ALA A 24 -3.80 -20.06 -8.46
C ALA A 24 -4.85 -18.99 -8.09
N LEU A 25 -4.78 -17.81 -8.73
CA LEU A 25 -5.66 -16.68 -8.51
C LEU A 25 -6.92 -16.76 -9.39
N LEU A 26 -6.79 -17.25 -10.63
CA LEU A 26 -7.85 -17.27 -11.63
C LEU A 26 -9.03 -18.20 -11.29
N GLY A 27 -8.77 -19.35 -10.66
CA GLY A 27 -9.81 -20.34 -10.31
C GLY A 27 -10.86 -19.79 -9.33
N PRO A 28 -10.45 -19.33 -8.13
CA PRO A 28 -11.34 -18.68 -7.17
C PRO A 28 -12.06 -17.46 -7.72
N MET A 29 -11.38 -16.65 -8.55
CA MET A 29 -11.95 -15.45 -9.16
C MET A 29 -13.06 -15.78 -10.14
N MET A 30 -12.87 -16.79 -11.00
CA MET A 30 -13.89 -17.22 -11.95
C MET A 30 -15.12 -17.78 -11.25
N ALA A 31 -14.94 -18.57 -10.19
CA ALA A 31 -16.06 -19.11 -9.40
C ALA A 31 -16.92 -18.01 -8.78
N PHE A 32 -16.30 -16.97 -8.21
CA PHE A 32 -17.03 -15.86 -7.59
C PHE A 32 -17.66 -14.90 -8.61
N ALA A 33 -16.98 -14.60 -9.72
CA ALA A 33 -17.55 -13.80 -10.82
C ALA A 33 -18.78 -14.47 -11.45
N GLN A 34 -18.75 -15.80 -11.60
CA GLN A 34 -19.87 -16.59 -12.08
C GLN A 34 -21.06 -16.55 -11.11
N GLN A 35 -20.80 -16.50 -9.80
CA GLN A 35 -21.84 -16.37 -8.78
C GLN A 35 -22.51 -14.98 -8.78
N GLN A 36 -21.76 -13.91 -9.08
CA GLN A 36 -22.32 -12.55 -9.18
C GLN A 36 -23.10 -12.29 -10.47
N GLN A 37 -22.69 -12.87 -11.61
CA GLN A 37 -23.44 -12.72 -12.87
C GLN A 37 -24.85 -13.28 -12.79
N ASN A 38 -25.08 -14.29 -11.95
CA ASN A 38 -26.41 -14.85 -11.71
C ASN A 38 -27.30 -13.95 -10.83
N ALA A 39 -26.78 -12.85 -10.28
CA ALA A 39 -27.46 -12.08 -9.23
C ALA A 39 -27.94 -10.66 -9.62
N SER A 40 -27.57 -10.06 -10.77
CA SER A 40 -28.10 -8.74 -11.17
C SER A 40 -27.97 -8.43 -12.68
N PRO A 41 -28.99 -7.82 -13.34
CA PRO A 41 -28.97 -7.52 -14.78
C PRO A 41 -28.58 -6.07 -15.16
N THR A 42 -28.12 -5.24 -14.22
CA THR A 42 -27.84 -3.82 -14.49
C THR A 42 -26.50 -3.62 -15.22
N PRO A 43 -26.43 -2.77 -16.27
CA PRO A 43 -25.16 -2.48 -16.95
C PRO A 43 -24.18 -1.78 -16.00
N VAL A 44 -23.00 -2.37 -15.79
CA VAL A 44 -21.93 -1.77 -15.00
C VAL A 44 -21.19 -0.75 -15.88
N VAL A 45 -21.16 0.51 -15.47
CA VAL A 45 -20.28 1.54 -16.04
C VAL A 45 -18.91 1.35 -15.40
N LEU A 46 -17.85 1.31 -16.22
CA LEU A 46 -16.48 1.15 -15.71
C LEU A 46 -15.88 2.52 -15.43
N ASP A 47 -15.24 2.66 -14.27
CA ASP A 47 -14.39 3.80 -13.96
C ASP A 47 -13.09 3.72 -14.77
N GLU A 48 -12.98 4.57 -15.79
CA GLU A 48 -11.84 4.62 -16.72
C GLU A 48 -10.56 5.12 -16.03
N ASP A 49 -10.68 5.99 -15.02
CA ASP A 49 -9.54 6.52 -14.27
C ASP A 49 -8.90 5.45 -13.40
N ALA A 50 -9.72 4.59 -12.79
CA ALA A 50 -9.23 3.40 -12.10
C ALA A 50 -8.46 2.46 -13.05
N ILE A 51 -8.98 2.23 -14.26
CA ILE A 51 -8.30 1.40 -15.26
C ILE A 51 -6.96 2.01 -15.65
N LYS A 52 -6.97 3.29 -16.02
CA LYS A 52 -5.77 4.04 -16.42
C LYS A 52 -4.72 4.03 -15.33
N PHE A 53 -5.12 4.23 -14.08
CA PHE A 53 -4.17 4.21 -12.97
C PHE A 53 -3.44 2.88 -12.86
N TRP A 54 -4.18 1.78 -12.71
CA TRP A 54 -3.58 0.47 -12.46
C TRP A 54 -2.83 -0.08 -13.67
N THR A 55 -3.27 0.22 -14.90
CA THR A 55 -2.62 -0.32 -16.11
C THR A 55 -1.47 0.55 -16.62
N GLN A 56 -1.49 1.86 -16.36
CA GLN A 56 -0.54 2.80 -16.98
C GLN A 56 0.20 3.70 -16.00
N GLN A 57 -0.32 3.97 -14.79
CA GLN A 57 0.24 4.97 -13.87
C GLN A 57 0.97 4.34 -12.68
N VAL A 58 0.42 3.27 -12.08
CA VAL A 58 0.94 2.69 -10.83
C VAL A 58 2.40 2.21 -10.94
N ARG A 59 2.82 1.83 -12.16
CA ARG A 59 4.19 1.36 -12.46
C ARG A 59 5.06 2.36 -13.21
N ARG A 60 4.64 3.62 -13.37
CA ARG A 60 5.44 4.61 -14.10
C ARG A 60 6.78 4.84 -13.41
N ASP A 61 7.82 4.97 -14.24
CA ASP A 61 9.13 5.43 -13.80
C ASP A 61 9.11 6.95 -13.67
N THR A 62 9.38 7.45 -12.47
CA THR A 62 9.60 8.88 -12.19
C THR A 62 10.85 9.46 -12.89
N LEU A 63 11.67 8.62 -13.53
CA LEU A 63 12.97 8.99 -14.13
C LEU A 63 12.96 9.08 -15.66
N GLN A 64 11.84 8.84 -16.36
CA GLN A 64 11.83 9.02 -17.82
C GLN A 64 11.81 10.51 -18.19
N ARG A 65 12.93 11.00 -18.73
CA ARG A 65 13.05 12.34 -19.34
C ARG A 65 12.05 12.43 -20.50
N GLY A 66 11.04 13.30 -20.37
CA GLY A 66 9.92 13.42 -21.32
C GLY A 66 8.70 12.54 -21.00
N GLY A 67 8.65 11.94 -19.80
CA GLY A 67 7.43 11.31 -19.29
C GLY A 67 6.29 12.33 -19.13
N PRO A 68 5.01 11.89 -19.18
CA PRO A 68 3.88 12.79 -18.97
C PRO A 68 3.92 13.46 -17.59
N GLU A 69 3.27 14.63 -17.48
CA GLU A 69 3.09 15.45 -16.28
C GLU A 69 2.78 14.66 -14.99
N GLU A 70 3.06 15.30 -13.85
CA GLU A 70 2.82 14.86 -12.48
C GLU A 70 1.48 14.12 -12.31
N PRO A 71 1.34 13.26 -11.27
CA PRO A 71 0.12 12.51 -11.03
C PRO A 71 -1.12 13.41 -11.14
N GLU A 72 -2.11 12.99 -11.94
CA GLU A 72 -3.28 13.82 -12.31
C GLU A 72 -4.05 14.40 -11.11
N ASP A 73 -3.85 13.84 -9.91
CA ASP A 73 -4.35 14.38 -8.67
C ASP A 73 -3.28 14.34 -7.57
N GLU A 74 -2.50 15.43 -7.46
CA GLU A 74 -1.51 15.60 -6.41
C GLU A 74 -2.09 15.58 -4.99
N THR A 75 -3.41 15.80 -4.84
CA THR A 75 -4.05 15.86 -3.54
C THR A 75 -4.13 14.49 -2.85
N LEU A 76 -4.11 13.41 -3.65
CA LEU A 76 -4.16 12.02 -3.21
C LEU A 76 -2.78 11.38 -3.04
N LEU A 77 -1.70 12.11 -3.32
CA LEU A 77 -0.35 11.62 -3.06
C LEU A 77 -0.10 11.57 -1.56
N PRO A 78 0.44 10.46 -1.04
CA PRO A 78 0.85 10.40 0.35
C PRO A 78 2.14 11.19 0.55
N GLU A 79 2.20 11.91 1.67
CA GLU A 79 3.44 12.41 2.23
C GLU A 79 3.90 11.46 3.35
N PHE A 80 5.20 11.23 3.44
CA PHE A 80 5.79 10.35 4.44
C PHE A 80 6.45 11.18 5.54
N LEU A 81 6.03 10.91 6.78
CA LEU A 81 6.74 11.33 7.98
C LEU A 81 7.34 10.08 8.64
N ILE A 82 8.41 10.26 9.41
CA ILE A 82 8.99 9.19 10.21
C ILE A 82 8.97 9.58 11.69
N TYR A 83 8.57 8.63 12.53
CA TYR A 83 8.66 8.68 13.97
C TYR A 83 9.68 7.65 14.47
N THR A 84 10.65 8.10 15.26
CA THR A 84 11.50 7.25 16.09
C THR A 84 11.42 7.71 17.54
N GLU A 85 11.69 6.82 18.50
CA GLU A 85 11.70 7.19 19.92
C GLU A 85 12.80 8.21 20.24
N GLU A 86 13.91 8.17 19.50
CA GLU A 86 15.05 9.06 19.68
C GLU A 86 14.82 10.48 19.14
N HIS A 87 14.21 10.60 17.95
CA HIS A 87 14.09 11.88 17.25
C HIS A 87 12.67 12.44 17.22
N GLY A 88 11.67 11.65 17.60
CA GLY A 88 10.26 12.02 17.44
C GLY A 88 9.85 12.07 15.96
N PHE A 89 8.84 12.89 15.66
CA PHE A 89 8.36 13.10 14.29
C PHE A 89 9.26 14.03 13.49
N ARG A 90 9.64 13.59 12.29
CA ARG A 90 10.40 14.40 11.32
C ARG A 90 10.00 14.07 9.88
N SER A 91 10.32 14.95 8.96
CA SER A 91 10.15 14.67 7.53
C SER A 91 11.18 13.63 7.09
N ILE A 92 10.84 12.84 6.07
CA ILE A 92 11.77 11.89 5.47
C ILE A 92 13.02 12.56 4.86
N SER A 93 12.93 13.84 4.48
CA SER A 93 14.08 14.61 3.97
C SER A 93 15.10 14.97 5.06
N GLU A 94 14.74 14.81 6.33
CA GLU A 94 15.58 15.13 7.49
C GLU A 94 16.32 13.89 8.03
N VAL A 95 16.17 12.74 7.38
CA VAL A 95 16.91 11.52 7.74
C VAL A 95 18.37 11.71 7.32
N PRO A 96 19.32 11.73 8.29
CA PRO A 96 20.73 11.91 8.00
C PRO A 96 21.36 10.62 7.46
N ASP A 97 22.46 10.76 6.72
CA ASP A 97 23.17 9.62 6.11
C ASP A 97 23.70 8.62 7.14
N ALA A 98 24.01 9.09 8.34
CA ALA A 98 24.47 8.25 9.45
C ALA A 98 23.43 7.21 9.89
N GLU A 99 22.15 7.38 9.56
CA GLU A 99 21.09 6.42 9.86
C GLU A 99 20.87 5.39 8.75
N LEU A 100 21.47 5.60 7.58
CA LEU A 100 21.44 4.67 6.46
C LEU A 100 22.59 3.67 6.58
N ALA A 101 22.41 2.48 6.01
CA ALA A 101 23.52 1.55 5.87
C ALA A 101 24.58 2.15 4.90
N PRO A 102 25.89 2.00 5.15
CA PRO A 102 26.89 2.57 4.24
C PRO A 102 26.76 2.05 2.81
N GLU A 103 26.59 0.73 2.65
CA GLU A 103 26.50 0.04 1.37
C GLU A 103 25.94 -1.38 1.54
N GLY A 104 25.61 -2.00 0.41
CA GLY A 104 25.29 -3.42 0.29
C GLY A 104 23.80 -3.74 0.30
N ASP A 105 23.47 -5.02 0.41
CA ASP A 105 22.07 -5.42 0.35
C ASP A 105 21.35 -5.26 1.69
N VAL A 106 20.05 -5.03 1.62
CA VAL A 106 19.19 -5.00 2.81
C VAL A 106 17.94 -5.84 2.61
N ALA A 107 17.42 -6.37 3.70
CA ALA A 107 16.08 -6.90 3.77
C ALA A 107 15.20 -5.97 4.60
N VAL A 108 14.03 -5.66 4.05
CA VAL A 108 13.04 -4.79 4.69
C VAL A 108 11.89 -5.64 5.22
N ASN A 109 11.48 -5.35 6.45
CA ASN A 109 10.22 -5.85 6.99
C ASN A 109 9.28 -4.68 7.26
N MET A 110 8.02 -4.85 6.90
CA MET A 110 6.99 -3.82 7.00
C MET A 110 5.73 -4.38 7.64
N TRP A 111 5.15 -3.59 8.53
CA TRP A 111 3.93 -3.93 9.25
C TRP A 111 3.03 -2.71 9.30
N VAL A 112 1.83 -2.84 8.73
CA VAL A 112 0.80 -1.82 8.90
C VAL A 112 0.28 -1.91 10.34
N ASN A 113 0.45 -0.83 11.11
CA ASN A 113 0.15 -0.82 12.54
C ASN A 113 -1.23 -0.23 12.86
N GLY A 114 -1.70 0.73 12.07
CA GLY A 114 -2.98 1.37 12.32
C GLY A 114 -3.41 2.30 11.20
N PHE A 115 -4.71 2.50 11.09
CA PHE A 115 -5.31 3.46 10.19
C PHE A 115 -6.31 4.32 10.96
N ARG A 116 -6.17 5.64 10.86
CA ARG A 116 -7.03 6.59 11.55
C ARG A 116 -7.62 7.55 10.53
N PRO A 117 -8.92 7.50 10.25
CA PRO A 117 -9.58 8.51 9.43
C PRO A 117 -9.81 9.80 10.22
N ALA A 118 -9.85 10.93 9.51
CA ALA A 118 -10.28 12.20 10.06
C ALA A 118 -11.75 12.14 10.47
N GLY A 119 -12.12 12.90 11.51
CA GLY A 119 -13.49 12.99 12.03
C GLY A 119 -14.51 13.35 10.96
N ARG A 120 -14.17 14.29 10.08
CA ARG A 120 -15.02 14.71 8.94
C ARG A 120 -15.21 13.63 7.88
N GLU A 121 -14.31 12.64 7.83
CA GLU A 121 -14.35 11.53 6.90
C GLU A 121 -15.03 10.31 7.52
N LEU A 122 -15.23 10.27 8.85
CA LEU A 122 -15.89 9.16 9.55
C LEU A 122 -17.24 8.82 8.93
N GLU A 123 -18.08 9.80 8.57
CA GLU A 123 -19.36 9.52 7.91
C GLU A 123 -19.19 8.79 6.57
N LYS A 124 -18.14 9.12 5.79
CA LYS A 124 -17.82 8.38 4.56
C LYS A 124 -17.38 6.96 4.91
N PHE A 125 -16.51 6.80 5.91
CA PHE A 125 -16.05 5.48 6.37
C PHE A 125 -17.17 4.63 7.00
N GLU A 126 -18.15 5.23 7.68
CA GLU A 126 -19.28 4.52 8.30
C GLU A 126 -20.30 4.04 7.27
N ASN A 127 -20.45 4.80 6.18
CA ASN A 127 -21.28 4.41 5.03
C ASN A 127 -20.58 3.39 4.11
N GLN A 128 -19.26 3.25 4.21
CA GLN A 128 -18.44 2.36 3.40
C GLN A 128 -18.00 1.17 4.27
N ASN A 129 -18.64 0.00 4.11
CA ASN A 129 -18.41 -1.16 5.00
C ASN A 129 -16.97 -1.72 4.97
N THR A 130 -16.13 -1.32 4.00
CA THR A 130 -14.78 -1.87 3.86
C THR A 130 -13.83 -0.82 3.26
N ALA A 131 -12.59 -0.78 3.74
CA ALA A 131 -11.48 -0.12 3.07
C ALA A 131 -10.42 -1.17 2.69
N SER A 132 -9.64 -0.92 1.65
CA SER A 132 -8.56 -1.82 1.27
C SER A 132 -7.29 -1.04 0.96
N LEU A 133 -6.20 -1.57 1.50
CA LEU A 133 -4.85 -1.08 1.33
C LEU A 133 -4.09 -2.09 0.48
N ARG A 134 -3.40 -1.62 -0.55
CA ARG A 134 -2.44 -2.41 -1.33
C ARG A 134 -1.09 -1.71 -1.31
N ILE A 135 -0.07 -2.47 -0.92
CA ILE A 135 1.32 -2.08 -0.85
C ILE A 135 2.07 -3.00 -1.79
N ASP A 136 2.83 -2.43 -2.71
CA ASP A 136 3.76 -3.20 -3.52
C ASP A 136 5.19 -2.70 -3.26
N VAL A 137 6.14 -3.62 -3.19
CA VAL A 137 7.58 -3.32 -3.12
C VAL A 137 8.27 -4.06 -4.25
N GLN A 138 9.13 -3.39 -5.01
CA GLN A 138 9.79 -3.92 -6.19
C GLN A 138 11.29 -3.75 -6.11
N GLN A 139 12.01 -4.77 -6.56
CA GLN A 139 13.43 -4.67 -6.82
C GLN A 139 13.70 -3.83 -8.06
N ARG A 140 14.80 -3.07 -8.01
CA ARG A 140 15.37 -2.41 -9.18
C ARG A 140 16.51 -3.20 -9.80
N LYS A 141 17.21 -3.98 -8.97
CA LYS A 141 18.25 -4.91 -9.38
C LYS A 141 17.81 -6.32 -9.01
N PRO A 142 17.98 -7.31 -9.89
CA PRO A 142 17.74 -8.70 -9.52
C PRO A 142 18.80 -9.17 -8.53
N ILE A 143 18.45 -10.11 -7.65
CA ILE A 143 19.41 -10.74 -6.71
C ILE A 143 20.45 -11.55 -7.48
N ILE A 144 20.01 -12.23 -8.55
CA ILE A 144 20.85 -13.02 -9.44
C ILE A 144 20.70 -12.43 -10.84
N PRO A 145 21.77 -12.09 -11.57
CA PRO A 145 21.69 -11.39 -12.87
C PRO A 145 20.84 -12.09 -13.95
N ILE A 146 20.61 -13.40 -13.83
CA ILE A 146 19.84 -14.21 -14.77
C ILE A 146 18.33 -14.18 -14.45
N LEU A 147 17.95 -13.77 -13.24
CA LEU A 147 16.56 -13.65 -12.83
C LEU A 147 16.03 -12.24 -13.10
N GLU A 148 14.74 -12.16 -13.37
CA GLU A 148 14.04 -10.87 -13.44
C GLU A 148 13.94 -10.26 -12.03
N PRO A 149 13.91 -8.92 -11.91
CA PRO A 149 13.57 -8.26 -10.65
C PRO A 149 12.21 -8.75 -10.13
N MET A 150 12.15 -8.94 -8.82
CA MET A 150 10.97 -9.44 -8.15
C MET A 150 10.21 -8.31 -7.44
N ALA A 151 8.95 -8.57 -7.16
CA ALA A 151 8.03 -7.71 -6.45
C ALA A 151 7.29 -8.48 -5.36
N TRP A 152 6.94 -7.78 -4.30
CA TRP A 152 6.16 -8.27 -3.18
C TRP A 152 4.90 -7.43 -3.09
N VAL A 153 3.76 -8.10 -3.01
CA VAL A 153 2.46 -7.44 -2.85
C VAL A 153 1.90 -7.81 -1.50
N ALA A 154 1.42 -6.81 -0.76
CA ALA A 154 0.61 -6.99 0.43
C ALA A 154 -0.66 -6.15 0.31
N ALA A 155 -1.80 -6.82 0.32
CA ALA A 155 -3.11 -6.24 0.37
C ALA A 155 -3.78 -6.56 1.71
N ALA A 156 -4.50 -5.57 2.23
CA ALA A 156 -5.28 -5.69 3.44
C ALA A 156 -6.69 -5.18 3.19
N ALA A 157 -7.64 -5.74 3.93
CA ALA A 157 -9.01 -5.26 4.03
C ALA A 157 -9.29 -4.81 5.45
N MET A 158 -10.07 -3.75 5.57
CA MET A 158 -10.32 -3.03 6.81
C MET A 158 -11.83 -2.90 6.94
N ASN A 159 -12.43 -3.42 8.01
CA ASN A 159 -13.86 -3.22 8.25
C ASN A 159 -14.00 -2.17 9.35
N PRO A 160 -14.22 -0.89 9.02
CA PRO A 160 -14.55 0.10 10.03
C PRO A 160 -15.83 -0.37 10.74
N THR A 161 -15.71 -0.73 12.02
CA THR A 161 -16.88 -1.12 12.81
C THR A 161 -17.68 0.13 13.11
N LYS A 162 -18.99 0.13 12.82
CA LYS A 162 -19.89 1.27 13.08
C LYS A 162 -19.70 1.81 14.50
N GLY A 163 -19.49 3.12 14.64
CA GLY A 163 -19.32 3.80 15.93
C GLY A 163 -17.90 3.77 16.53
N LYS A 164 -16.88 3.24 15.84
CA LYS A 164 -15.48 3.37 16.26
C LYS A 164 -14.78 4.47 15.47
N SER A 165 -14.29 5.50 16.17
CA SER A 165 -13.57 6.65 15.62
C SER A 165 -12.13 6.36 15.16
N SER A 166 -11.67 5.11 15.30
CA SER A 166 -10.35 4.64 14.85
C SER A 166 -10.46 3.18 14.46
N VAL A 167 -9.94 2.80 13.28
CA VAL A 167 -9.87 1.40 12.86
C VAL A 167 -8.58 0.82 13.44
N GLN A 168 -8.71 0.05 14.54
CA GLN A 168 -7.54 -0.53 15.20
C GLN A 168 -7.01 -1.73 14.42
N MET A 169 -5.76 -2.12 14.65
CA MET A 169 -5.18 -3.37 14.13
C MET A 169 -6.05 -4.63 14.39
N THR A 170 -6.93 -4.60 15.39
CA THR A 170 -7.90 -5.68 15.68
C THR A 170 -9.20 -5.59 14.86
N ASP A 171 -9.56 -4.41 14.36
CA ASP A 171 -10.70 -4.17 13.44
C ASP A 171 -10.29 -4.38 11.97
N LEU A 172 -8.99 -4.53 11.75
CA LEU A 172 -8.38 -4.88 10.49
C LEU A 172 -8.39 -6.41 10.36
N ASN A 173 -9.38 -6.93 9.64
CA ASN A 173 -9.49 -8.35 9.34
C ASN A 173 -8.43 -8.73 8.28
N TYR A 174 -7.20 -8.91 8.71
CA TYR A 174 -6.07 -9.15 7.82
C TYR A 174 -6.00 -10.63 7.38
N THR A 175 -6.12 -10.88 6.07
CA THR A 175 -5.79 -12.18 5.46
C THR A 175 -4.30 -12.29 5.07
N ALA A 176 -3.41 -11.69 5.87
CA ALA A 176 -1.94 -11.93 5.93
C ALA A 176 -1.25 -11.07 7.03
N ASN A 177 -1.99 -10.63 8.05
CA ASN A 177 -1.55 -9.68 9.09
C ASN A 177 -0.95 -8.34 8.58
N GLY A 178 -1.14 -7.95 7.31
CA GLY A 178 -0.57 -6.71 6.75
C GLY A 178 0.97 -6.65 6.84
N ARG A 179 1.60 -7.83 6.86
CA ARG A 179 3.04 -7.98 7.08
C ARG A 179 3.72 -8.35 5.78
N MET A 180 4.75 -7.59 5.44
CA MET A 180 5.73 -7.98 4.44
C MET A 180 7.01 -8.28 5.19
N GLN A 181 7.57 -9.48 5.01
CA GLN A 181 8.76 -9.92 5.73
C GLN A 181 9.86 -10.30 4.75
N ASN A 182 11.09 -9.95 5.12
CA ASN A 182 12.33 -10.25 4.42
C ASN A 182 12.27 -9.87 2.94
N VAL A 183 11.80 -8.65 2.64
CA VAL A 183 11.77 -8.10 1.29
C VAL A 183 13.19 -7.73 0.88
N PRO A 184 13.82 -8.45 -0.05
CA PRO A 184 15.19 -8.21 -0.43
C PRO A 184 15.29 -7.00 -1.36
N LEU A 185 16.11 -6.02 -0.99
CA LEU A 185 16.49 -4.86 -1.78
C LEU A 185 18.00 -4.92 -2.05
N PRO A 186 18.42 -5.47 -3.20
CA PRO A 186 19.83 -5.51 -3.58
C PRO A 186 20.40 -4.09 -3.68
N ALA A 187 21.62 -3.91 -3.15
CA ALA A 187 22.26 -2.60 -2.98
C ALA A 187 21.41 -1.56 -2.22
N GLY A 188 20.40 -1.98 -1.45
CA GLY A 188 19.53 -1.04 -0.73
C GLY A 188 18.52 -0.30 -1.59
N TYR A 189 18.37 -0.64 -2.89
CA TYR A 189 17.53 0.11 -3.83
C TYR A 189 16.27 -0.66 -4.24
N GLY A 190 15.14 0.03 -4.22
CA GLY A 190 13.87 -0.51 -4.71
C GLY A 190 12.88 0.57 -5.10
N ARG A 191 11.65 0.13 -5.32
CA ARG A 191 10.49 0.99 -5.48
C ARG A 191 9.33 0.49 -4.65
N TRP A 192 8.45 1.40 -4.29
CA TRP A 192 7.22 1.05 -3.61
C TRP A 192 6.01 1.78 -4.17
N SER A 193 4.83 1.21 -4.02
CA SER A 193 3.57 1.88 -4.33
C SER A 193 2.56 1.64 -3.22
N TRP A 194 1.88 2.70 -2.81
CA TRP A 194 0.94 2.72 -1.70
C TRP A 194 -0.44 3.18 -2.18
N ASN A 195 -1.41 2.29 -2.08
CA ASN A 195 -2.75 2.52 -2.62
C ASN A 195 -3.79 2.17 -1.57
N LEU A 196 -4.49 3.19 -1.06
CA LEU A 196 -5.54 3.04 -0.07
C LEU A 196 -6.85 3.59 -0.61
N PHE A 197 -7.90 2.79 -0.54
CA PHE A 197 -9.20 3.13 -1.10
C PHE A 197 -10.34 2.55 -0.28
N LEU A 198 -11.47 3.24 -0.31
CA LEU A 198 -12.72 2.88 0.36
C LEU A 198 -13.64 2.16 -0.62
N GLN A 199 -14.34 1.17 -0.10
CA GLN A 199 -15.19 0.29 -0.88
C GLN A 199 -16.61 0.33 -0.35
N ARG A 200 -17.54 0.44 -1.30
CA ARG A 200 -18.96 0.36 -0.99
C ARG A 200 -19.29 -1.05 -0.51
N PRO A 201 -20.23 -1.19 0.43
CA PRO A 201 -20.72 -2.50 0.88
C PRO A 201 -21.07 -3.43 -0.28
N GLU A 202 -21.66 -2.85 -1.33
CA GLU A 202 -22.19 -3.54 -2.50
C GLU A 202 -21.10 -4.02 -3.45
N SER A 203 -19.87 -3.51 -3.30
CA SER A 203 -18.79 -3.71 -4.25
C SER A 203 -18.38 -5.17 -4.35
N PHE A 204 -17.85 -5.53 -5.51
CA PHE A 204 -17.33 -6.87 -5.75
C PHE A 204 -16.27 -7.24 -4.72
N LEU A 205 -15.33 -6.32 -4.46
CA LEU A 205 -14.22 -6.55 -3.57
C LEU A 205 -14.66 -6.66 -2.10
N SER A 206 -15.63 -5.85 -1.63
CA SER A 206 -16.27 -6.02 -0.31
C SER A 206 -16.91 -7.40 -0.16
N LYS A 207 -17.69 -7.84 -1.15
CA LYS A 207 -18.34 -9.17 -1.15
C LYS A 207 -17.32 -10.30 -1.24
N PHE A 208 -16.27 -10.13 -2.03
CA PHE A 208 -15.18 -11.10 -2.18
C PHE A 208 -14.40 -11.22 -0.88
N ILE A 209 -13.98 -10.10 -0.29
CA ILE A 209 -13.35 -10.03 1.02
C ILE A 209 -14.26 -10.72 2.05
N GLY A 210 -15.54 -10.35 2.13
CA GLY A 210 -16.51 -10.98 3.04
C GLY A 210 -16.67 -12.49 2.84
N TYR A 211 -16.56 -13.00 1.61
CA TYR A 211 -16.51 -14.43 1.31
C TYR A 211 -15.18 -15.06 1.77
N THR A 212 -14.05 -14.43 1.46
CA THR A 212 -12.71 -14.92 1.84
C THR A 212 -12.51 -14.90 3.36
N LEU A 213 -13.07 -13.94 4.10
CA LEU A 213 -12.99 -13.88 5.56
C LEU A 213 -13.63 -15.09 6.24
N LYS A 214 -14.65 -15.71 5.62
CA LYS A 214 -15.25 -16.96 6.11
C LYS A 214 -14.36 -18.19 5.86
N GLU A 215 -13.40 -18.09 4.94
CA GLU A 215 -12.54 -19.18 4.45
C GLU A 215 -11.04 -18.76 4.42
N ALA A 216 -10.64 -17.89 5.36
CA ALA A 216 -9.45 -17.02 5.28
C ALA A 216 -8.13 -17.73 4.96
N VAL A 217 -7.96 -18.98 5.40
CA VAL A 217 -6.74 -19.77 5.18
C VAL A 217 -6.57 -20.13 3.69
N LYS A 218 -7.66 -20.33 2.93
CA LYS A 218 -7.59 -20.78 1.53
C LYS A 218 -7.22 -19.66 0.55
N PHE A 219 -7.38 -18.41 0.94
CA PHE A 219 -7.26 -17.25 0.05
C PHE A 219 -6.15 -16.26 0.43
N SER A 220 -5.36 -16.54 1.47
CA SER A 220 -4.20 -15.70 1.85
C SER A 220 -3.21 -15.42 0.70
N PRO A 221 -2.92 -16.37 -0.23
CA PRO A 221 -2.08 -16.08 -1.40
C PRO A 221 -2.65 -15.03 -2.38
N LEU A 222 -3.94 -14.70 -2.31
CA LEU A 222 -4.54 -13.64 -3.14
C LEU A 222 -4.22 -12.24 -2.64
N PHE A 223 -3.98 -12.10 -1.34
CA PHE A 223 -3.75 -10.82 -0.69
C PHE A 223 -2.27 -10.58 -0.41
N THR A 224 -1.46 -11.64 -0.37
CA THR A 224 0.00 -11.50 -0.31
C THR A 224 0.68 -12.34 -1.36
N LEU A 225 1.42 -11.69 -2.23
CA LEU A 225 2.26 -12.35 -3.24
C LEU A 225 3.72 -12.19 -2.80
N PRO A 226 4.35 -13.25 -2.26
CA PRO A 226 5.78 -13.23 -2.03
C PRO A 226 6.50 -13.37 -3.39
N ALA A 227 7.40 -12.44 -3.69
CA ALA A 227 8.37 -12.54 -4.77
C ALA A 227 7.80 -13.00 -6.15
N VAL A 228 7.02 -12.13 -6.79
CA VAL A 228 6.57 -12.31 -8.18
C VAL A 228 7.47 -11.53 -9.13
N ALA A 229 7.76 -12.06 -10.31
CA ALA A 229 8.49 -11.32 -11.33
C ALA A 229 7.72 -10.02 -11.69
N THR A 230 8.41 -8.90 -11.88
CA THR A 230 7.78 -7.62 -12.21
C THR A 230 6.84 -7.69 -13.43
N PRO A 231 7.15 -8.42 -14.52
CA PRO A 231 6.19 -8.61 -15.62
C PRO A 231 4.87 -9.29 -15.19
N ALA A 232 4.94 -10.25 -14.26
CA ALA A 232 3.75 -10.89 -13.70
C ALA A 232 2.93 -9.96 -12.81
N LEU A 233 3.55 -8.93 -12.23
CA LEU A 233 2.84 -7.91 -11.47
C LEU A 233 1.90 -7.08 -12.36
N HIS A 234 2.25 -6.80 -13.62
CA HIS A 234 1.37 -6.07 -14.55
C HIS A 234 0.05 -6.80 -14.82
N ALA A 235 0.11 -8.13 -14.86
CA ALA A 235 -1.07 -8.97 -15.00
C ALA A 235 -1.98 -8.88 -13.76
N VAL A 236 -1.38 -8.89 -12.56
CA VAL A 236 -2.08 -8.65 -11.30
C VAL A 236 -2.70 -7.25 -11.28
N ASP A 237 -1.97 -6.24 -11.75
CA ASP A 237 -2.47 -4.86 -11.84
C ASP A 237 -3.66 -4.75 -12.79
N SER A 238 -3.66 -5.48 -13.90
CA SER A 238 -4.80 -5.51 -14.83
C SER A 238 -6.05 -6.14 -14.21
N VAL A 239 -5.90 -7.13 -13.33
CA VAL A 239 -7.01 -7.69 -12.55
C VAL A 239 -7.55 -6.66 -11.56
N TYR A 240 -6.66 -5.99 -10.83
CA TYR A 240 -7.05 -4.92 -9.90
C TYR A 240 -7.71 -3.73 -10.63
N ALA A 241 -7.20 -3.36 -11.80
CA ALA A 241 -7.77 -2.31 -12.66
C ALA A 241 -9.25 -2.57 -12.90
N TYR A 242 -9.58 -3.80 -13.31
CA TYR A 242 -10.95 -4.21 -13.56
C TYR A 242 -11.81 -4.20 -12.29
N TRP A 243 -11.30 -4.75 -11.18
CA TRP A 243 -12.04 -4.78 -9.91
C TRP A 243 -12.38 -3.40 -9.37
N MET A 244 -11.43 -2.50 -9.47
CA MET A 244 -11.61 -1.12 -9.03
C MET A 244 -12.59 -0.39 -9.95
N ALA A 245 -12.48 -0.63 -11.26
CA ALA A 245 -13.38 -0.05 -12.25
C ALA A 245 -14.85 -0.42 -12.06
N VAL A 246 -15.14 -1.65 -11.60
CA VAL A 246 -16.51 -2.10 -11.32
C VAL A 246 -17.01 -1.75 -9.92
N SER A 247 -16.11 -1.37 -9.00
CA SER A 247 -16.43 -1.16 -7.59
C SER A 247 -16.70 0.30 -7.22
N HIS A 248 -16.38 1.26 -8.10
CA HIS A 248 -16.52 2.70 -7.88
C HIS A 248 -16.02 3.13 -6.49
N THR A 249 -14.73 2.89 -6.27
CA THR A 249 -14.05 3.11 -4.99
C THR A 249 -13.63 4.56 -4.81
N ASP A 250 -13.72 5.06 -3.59
CA ASP A 250 -13.21 6.39 -3.23
C ASP A 250 -11.75 6.28 -2.78
N TRP A 251 -10.84 7.04 -3.39
CA TRP A 251 -9.42 7.00 -3.04
C TRP A 251 -9.10 7.80 -1.77
N VAL A 252 -8.24 7.25 -0.92
CA VAL A 252 -7.62 7.96 0.21
C VAL A 252 -6.17 8.29 -0.11
N PHE A 253 -5.42 7.30 -0.59
CA PHE A 253 -4.05 7.46 -1.12
C PHE A 253 -3.93 6.79 -2.47
N LYS A 254 -3.33 7.49 -3.43
CA LYS A 254 -3.04 7.00 -4.76
C LYS A 254 -1.60 7.33 -5.11
N ALA A 255 -0.68 6.43 -4.78
CA ALA A 255 0.74 6.63 -5.06
C ALA A 255 1.19 5.74 -6.22
N PRO A 256 1.76 6.32 -7.30
CA PRO A 256 2.55 5.54 -8.25
C PRO A 256 3.82 5.01 -7.58
N ASN A 257 4.62 4.25 -8.32
CA ASN A 257 5.93 3.82 -7.87
C ASN A 257 6.81 5.02 -7.48
N VAL A 258 7.27 5.02 -6.24
CA VAL A 258 8.26 5.96 -5.70
C VAL A 258 9.55 5.20 -5.40
N ASP A 259 10.69 5.82 -5.67
CA ASP A 259 12.00 5.24 -5.38
C ASP A 259 12.23 5.18 -3.86
N VAL A 260 12.84 4.09 -3.40
CA VAL A 260 13.23 3.91 -2.00
C VAL A 260 14.67 3.50 -1.89
N TYR A 261 15.37 3.98 -0.87
CA TYR A 261 16.78 3.70 -0.66
C TYR A 261 17.08 3.46 0.82
N ALA A 262 17.89 2.46 1.12
CA ALA A 262 18.29 2.11 2.48
C ALA A 262 19.79 2.32 2.74
N THR A 263 20.54 2.65 1.69
CA THR A 263 22.00 2.77 1.73
C THR A 263 22.48 4.14 1.23
N GLN A 264 23.66 4.56 1.71
CA GLN A 264 24.27 5.83 1.34
C GLN A 264 24.68 5.84 -0.15
N ASP A 265 25.26 4.76 -0.65
CA ASP A 265 25.64 4.62 -2.07
C ASP A 265 24.46 4.76 -3.05
N THR A 266 23.28 4.26 -2.66
CA THR A 266 22.06 4.39 -3.46
C THR A 266 21.47 5.79 -3.40
N LYS A 267 21.66 6.52 -2.29
CA LYS A 267 21.15 7.90 -2.14
C LYS A 267 21.62 8.79 -3.29
N ASP A 268 22.88 8.66 -3.69
CA ASP A 268 23.47 9.44 -4.78
C ASP A 268 22.91 9.09 -6.17
N LEU A 269 22.21 7.96 -6.29
CA LEU A 269 21.62 7.46 -7.54
C LEU A 269 20.15 7.85 -7.71
N VAL A 270 19.51 8.36 -6.65
CA VAL A 270 18.07 8.65 -6.64
C VAL A 270 17.80 10.15 -6.49
N ASN A 271 16.64 10.60 -6.97
CA ASN A 271 16.19 11.96 -6.68
C ASN A 271 15.69 12.03 -5.23
N THR A 272 16.54 12.49 -4.32
CA THR A 272 16.24 12.57 -2.88
C THR A 272 15.08 13.52 -2.53
N ALA A 273 14.65 14.37 -3.45
CA ALA A 273 13.46 15.22 -3.25
C ALA A 273 12.16 14.41 -3.26
N THR A 274 12.15 13.23 -3.91
CA THR A 274 10.95 12.39 -4.04
C THR A 274 11.17 10.96 -3.56
N ALA A 275 12.43 10.50 -3.46
CA ALA A 275 12.77 9.18 -2.96
C ALA A 275 12.66 9.09 -1.45
N VAL A 276 12.25 7.93 -0.93
CA VAL A 276 12.04 7.74 0.51
C VAL A 276 13.18 6.94 1.12
N PRO A 277 13.94 7.51 2.08
CA PRO A 277 14.92 6.78 2.85
C PRO A 277 14.22 5.72 3.71
N LEU A 278 14.78 4.52 3.73
CA LEU A 278 14.33 3.41 4.54
C LEU A 278 15.27 3.24 5.73
N VAL A 279 14.76 3.53 6.92
CA VAL A 279 15.44 3.33 8.21
C VAL A 279 14.48 2.70 9.20
N ASP A 280 14.99 2.21 10.33
CA ASP A 280 14.16 1.66 11.40
C ASP A 280 13.26 2.75 11.98
N GLY A 281 11.95 2.49 12.05
CA GLY A 281 11.01 3.47 12.61
C GLY A 281 9.54 3.19 12.29
N THR A 282 8.69 4.14 12.66
CA THR A 282 7.28 4.14 12.24
C THR A 282 7.04 5.25 11.24
N TYR A 283 6.73 4.86 10.01
CA TYR A 283 6.32 5.78 8.95
C TYR A 283 4.85 6.13 9.13
N VAL A 284 4.55 7.42 9.03
CA VAL A 284 3.19 7.94 9.05
C VAL A 284 2.90 8.54 7.68
N LEU A 285 1.94 7.93 6.98
CA LEU A 285 1.50 8.37 5.67
C LEU A 285 0.26 9.24 5.86
N ILE A 286 0.29 10.44 5.31
CA ILE A 286 -0.80 11.43 5.35
C ILE A 286 -1.09 11.96 3.95
N PRO A 287 -2.30 12.47 3.66
CA PRO A 287 -2.54 13.09 2.37
C PRO A 287 -1.67 14.34 2.26
N ARG A 288 -1.03 14.58 1.12
CA ARG A 288 -0.15 15.75 0.94
C ARG A 288 -0.83 17.07 1.27
N THR A 289 -2.14 17.19 0.99
CA THR A 289 -2.98 18.34 1.37
C THR A 289 -3.03 18.62 2.87
N SER A 290 -2.73 17.62 3.70
CA SER A 290 -2.73 17.71 5.16
C SER A 290 -1.35 18.07 5.72
N LEU A 291 -0.29 18.09 4.90
CA LEU A 291 1.08 18.34 5.36
C LEU A 291 1.24 19.72 6.00
N ALA A 292 0.61 20.76 5.46
CA ALA A 292 0.69 22.12 5.98
C ALA A 292 0.17 22.26 7.43
N GLN A 293 -0.65 21.30 7.89
CA GLN A 293 -1.21 21.28 9.24
C GLN A 293 -0.34 20.48 10.22
N PHE A 294 0.57 19.64 9.72
CA PHE A 294 1.62 18.94 10.47
C PHE A 294 2.80 19.89 10.76
N ASP A 295 2.52 20.94 11.54
CA ASP A 295 3.57 21.83 12.05
C ASP A 295 4.42 21.12 13.12
N LYS A 296 5.75 21.21 13.01
CA LYS A 296 6.72 20.69 13.98
C LYS A 296 6.42 21.14 15.42
N SER A 297 5.90 22.36 15.57
CA SER A 297 5.53 22.90 16.88
C SER A 297 4.41 22.10 17.57
N LYS A 298 3.52 21.49 16.78
CA LYS A 298 2.36 20.71 17.24
C LYS A 298 2.69 19.24 17.49
N VAL A 299 3.65 18.69 16.75
CA VAL A 299 3.99 17.25 16.85
C VAL A 299 5.09 16.92 17.85
N LYS A 300 5.80 17.93 18.38
CA LYS A 300 6.88 17.73 19.37
C LYS A 300 6.43 17.03 20.65
N ASP A 301 5.17 17.23 21.03
CA ASP A 301 4.55 16.68 22.24
C ASP A 301 3.73 15.42 21.95
N LEU A 302 3.88 14.86 20.74
CA LEU A 302 3.19 13.66 20.30
C LEU A 302 4.16 12.47 20.18
N GLU A 303 3.61 11.27 20.28
CA GLU A 303 4.30 10.01 20.07
C GLU A 303 3.40 9.01 19.32
N VAL A 304 4.01 8.00 18.71
CA VAL A 304 3.26 6.87 18.17
C VAL A 304 3.22 5.74 19.19
N GLN A 305 2.01 5.40 19.64
CA GLN A 305 1.78 4.29 20.54
C GLN A 305 0.72 3.37 19.96
N ARG A 306 1.02 2.06 19.88
CA ARG A 306 0.09 1.03 19.37
C ARG A 306 -0.53 1.37 18.00
N GLY A 307 0.24 2.02 17.13
CA GLY A 307 -0.17 2.35 15.76
C GLY A 307 -1.01 3.62 15.61
N VAL A 308 -1.18 4.41 16.67
CA VAL A 308 -1.88 5.70 16.64
C VAL A 308 -1.00 6.82 17.22
N ILE A 309 -1.28 8.05 16.81
CA ILE A 309 -0.61 9.25 17.30
C ILE A 309 -1.36 9.74 18.54
N VAL A 310 -0.64 9.94 19.64
CA VAL A 310 -1.18 10.39 20.93
C VAL A 310 -0.22 11.39 21.58
N PRO A 311 -0.68 12.19 22.57
CA PRO A 311 0.23 13.00 23.38
C PRO A 311 1.25 12.14 24.13
N LYS A 312 2.47 12.66 24.30
CA LYS A 312 3.54 11.99 25.04
C LYS A 312 3.11 11.66 26.47
N GLY A 313 3.44 10.46 26.92
CA GLY A 313 3.12 9.99 28.28
C GLY A 313 1.67 9.55 28.44
N THR A 314 0.95 9.34 27.34
CA THR A 314 -0.40 8.75 27.39
C THR A 314 -0.32 7.34 28.01
N ALA A 315 -1.16 7.06 29.00
CA ALA A 315 -1.20 5.75 29.61
C ALA A 315 -1.64 4.69 28.59
N ALA A 316 -1.04 3.50 28.64
CA ALA A 316 -1.30 2.42 27.67
C ALA A 316 -2.79 1.99 27.59
N THR A 317 -3.57 2.24 28.65
CA THR A 317 -5.02 2.01 28.73
C THR A 317 -5.83 3.06 27.98
N ASP A 318 -5.31 4.28 27.86
CA ASP A 318 -6.06 5.47 27.43
C ASP A 318 -5.72 5.87 25.99
N VAL A 319 -4.76 5.18 25.37
CA VAL A 319 -4.23 5.43 24.01
C VAL A 319 -5.34 5.67 22.99
N PHE A 320 -6.37 4.82 22.97
CA PHE A 320 -7.41 4.91 21.96
C PHE A 320 -8.41 6.01 22.23
N ASP A 321 -8.60 6.44 23.48
CA ASP A 321 -9.46 7.58 23.80
C ASP A 321 -8.72 8.89 23.54
N ALA A 322 -7.44 8.97 23.94
CA ALA A 322 -6.57 10.09 23.63
C ALA A 322 -6.40 10.28 22.11
N CYS A 323 -6.31 9.20 21.34
CA CYS A 323 -6.25 9.25 19.88
C CYS A 323 -7.47 9.97 19.29
N LYS A 324 -8.69 9.81 19.84
CA LYS A 324 -9.90 10.42 19.27
C LYS A 324 -9.82 11.94 19.26
N THR A 325 -9.25 12.51 20.32
CA THR A 325 -9.11 13.95 20.53
C THR A 325 -7.80 14.52 20.01
N CYS A 326 -6.77 13.67 19.85
CA CYS A 326 -5.48 14.06 19.30
C CYS A 326 -5.55 14.06 17.77
N MET A 327 -5.38 15.21 17.12
CA MET A 327 -5.37 15.33 15.65
C MET A 327 -6.67 14.82 14.96
N PRO A 328 -7.88 15.21 15.41
CA PRO A 328 -9.16 14.73 14.87
C PRO A 328 -9.37 15.05 13.39
N GLU A 329 -8.72 16.07 12.86
CA GLU A 329 -8.82 16.53 11.48
C GLU A 329 -7.99 15.71 10.47
N PHE A 330 -7.17 14.77 10.94
CA PHE A 330 -6.20 14.07 10.09
C PHE A 330 -6.56 12.62 9.80
N THR A 331 -6.46 12.28 8.51
CA THR A 331 -6.41 10.89 8.05
C THR A 331 -4.96 10.46 7.93
N TYR A 332 -4.59 9.35 8.58
CA TYR A 332 -3.25 8.80 8.48
C TYR A 332 -3.20 7.27 8.55
N LEU A 333 -2.14 6.72 7.97
CA LEU A 333 -1.75 5.31 8.09
C LEU A 333 -0.40 5.22 8.79
N THR A 334 -0.25 4.34 9.77
CA THR A 334 1.04 4.07 10.41
C THR A 334 1.60 2.71 9.98
N VAL A 335 2.89 2.69 9.67
CA VAL A 335 3.61 1.51 9.20
C VAL A 335 4.92 1.41 9.95
N LYS A 336 5.12 0.32 10.69
CA LYS A 336 6.43 0.02 11.26
C LYS A 336 7.31 -0.63 10.21
N LEU A 337 8.51 -0.10 10.06
CA LEU A 337 9.52 -0.58 9.15
C LEU A 337 10.77 -0.97 9.93
N THR A 338 11.40 -2.08 9.53
CA THR A 338 12.74 -2.42 9.97
C THR A 338 13.61 -2.79 8.77
N VAL A 339 14.84 -2.33 8.77
CA VAL A 339 15.86 -2.57 7.76
C VAL A 339 16.96 -3.41 8.39
N LYS A 340 17.30 -4.52 7.73
CA LYS A 340 18.39 -5.40 8.15
C LYS A 340 19.38 -5.51 7.04
N LYS A 341 20.66 -5.25 7.32
CA LYS A 341 21.73 -5.59 6.38
C LYS A 341 21.71 -7.10 6.14
N GLN A 342 21.72 -7.49 4.88
CA GLN A 342 21.76 -8.88 4.47
C GLN A 342 22.73 -9.00 3.29
N ASN A 343 23.31 -10.18 3.08
CA ASN A 343 24.10 -10.44 1.88
C ASN A 343 23.32 -11.45 1.05
N PHE A 344 22.90 -11.08 -0.15
CA PHE A 344 22.15 -11.98 -1.02
C PHE A 344 23.02 -12.84 -1.93
N GLY A 345 24.35 -12.73 -1.84
CA GLY A 345 25.29 -13.58 -2.55
C GLY A 345 25.39 -13.34 -4.06
N GLY A 346 24.68 -12.33 -4.60
CA GLY A 346 24.88 -11.81 -5.94
C GLY A 346 26.04 -10.82 -5.92
N SER A 347 27.21 -11.25 -6.38
CA SER A 347 28.47 -10.51 -6.19
C SER A 347 28.40 -9.04 -6.62
N SER A 348 29.02 -8.21 -5.78
CA SER A 348 29.75 -7.00 -6.17
C SER A 348 30.35 -7.11 -7.58
N ALA A 349 29.91 -6.24 -8.48
CA ALA A 349 30.63 -5.80 -9.67
C ALA A 349 30.23 -4.37 -9.99
#